data_AF-A0A645ITM7-F1
#
_entry.id   AF-A0A645ITM7-F1
#
_cell.length_a   1.000
_cell.length_b   1.000
_cell.length_c   1.000
_cell.angle_alpha   90.00
_cell.angle_beta   90.00
_cell.angle_gamma   90.00
#
_symmetry.space_group_name_H-M   'P 1'
#
loop_
_entity.id
_entity.type
_entity.pdbx_description
1 polymer ?
#
loop_
_entity_poly.entity_id
_entity_poly.type
_entity_poly.pdbx_seq_one_letter_code
_entity_poly.pdbx_strand_id
1 'polypeptide(L)' 'MAESFYFLQYLIYTVAAVKYLRMRLGCFGREEYDALFGGVFYLFVRGVSPAHPGRGVFYDKPPYELIHRLEELIG' A
#
# COMPACT_ATOMS: atom_id res chain seq x y z
N MET A 1 -5.95 2.88 13.56
CA MET A 1 -5.07 3.26 12.44
C MET A 1 -4.14 4.41 12.79
N ALA A 2 -4.67 5.57 13.20
CA ALA A 2 -3.86 6.73 13.58
C ALA A 2 -2.98 6.49 14.82
N GLU A 3 -3.53 5.89 15.89
CA GLU A 3 -2.81 5.70 17.17
C GLU A 3 -1.57 4.81 17.08
N SER A 4 -1.56 3.86 16.15
CA SER A 4 -0.42 2.93 15.95
C SER A 4 0.40 3.27 14.70
N PHE A 5 0.12 4.40 14.03
CA PHE A 5 0.80 4.85 12.81
C PHE A 5 0.85 3.81 11.67
N TYR A 6 -0.09 2.85 11.65
CA TYR A 6 -0.20 1.87 10.56
C TYR A 6 -0.39 2.54 9.20
N PHE A 7 -1.00 3.72 9.18
CA PHE A 7 -1.15 4.51 7.96
C PHE A 7 0.20 4.93 7.37
N LEU A 8 1.08 5.47 8.21
CA LEU A 8 2.42 5.87 7.81
C LEU A 8 3.25 4.65 7.39
N GLN A 9 3.12 3.54 8.13
CA GLN A 9 3.82 2.31 7.82
C GLN A 9 3.48 1.77 6.42
N TYR A 10 2.19 1.65 6.07
CA TYR A 10 1.86 1.13 4.74
C TYR A 10 2.29 2.09 3.64
N LEU A 11 2.23 3.41 3.85
CA LEU A 11 2.68 4.39 2.86
C LEU A 11 4.17 4.22 2.56
N ILE A 12 5.01 4.08 3.59
CA ILE A 12 6.45 3.84 3.44
C ILE A 12 6.68 2.51 2.70
N TYR A 13 5.95 1.45 3.05
CA TYR A 13 6.07 0.15 2.39
C TYR A 13 5.61 0.20 0.93
N THR A 14 4.57 0.96 0.60
CA THR A 14 4.12 1.16 -0.77
C THR A 14 5.17 1.89 -1.59
N VAL A 15 5.81 2.94 -1.06
CA VAL A 15 6.94 3.61 -1.76
C VAL A 15 8.06 2.61 -2.05
N ALA A 16 8.48 1.84 -1.04
CA ALA A 16 9.54 0.83 -1.21
C ALA A 16 9.17 -0.21 -2.28
N ALA A 17 7.92 -0.68 -2.29
CA ALA A 17 7.42 -1.63 -3.28
C ALA A 17 7.42 -1.03 -4.71
N VAL A 18 6.93 0.20 -4.87
CA VAL A 18 6.90 0.88 -6.18
C VAL A 18 8.31 1.11 -6.72
N LYS A 19 9.25 1.57 -5.89
CA LYS A 19 10.66 1.71 -6.27
C LYS A 19 11.26 0.37 -6.70
N TYR A 20 11.03 -0.67 -5.92
CA TYR A 20 11.51 -2.02 -6.24
C TYR A 20 10.96 -2.54 -7.57
N LEU A 21 9.65 -2.38 -7.82
CA LEU A 21 9.04 -2.77 -9.08
C LEU A 21 9.61 -1.99 -10.26
N ARG A 22 9.79 -0.67 -10.12
CA ARG A 22 10.41 0.18 -11.14
C ARG A 22 11.83 -0.26 -11.47
N MET A 23 12.65 -0.58 -10.45
CA MET A 23 14.01 -1.09 -10.64
C MET A 23 14.04 -2.45 -11.36
N ARG A 24 13.06 -3.32 -11.10
CA ARG A 24 13.02 -4.68 -11.67
C ARG A 24 12.43 -4.73 -13.08
N LEU A 25 11.46 -3.87 -13.38
CA LEU A 25 10.71 -3.87 -14.64
C LEU A 25 11.21 -2.81 -15.62
N GLY A 26 12.05 -1.87 -15.17
CA GLY A 26 12.56 -0.75 -15.99
C GLY A 26 11.57 0.40 -16.12
N CYS A 27 10.27 0.12 -16.18
CA CYS A 27 9.18 1.09 -16.08
C CYS A 27 8.15 0.65 -15.02
N PHE A 28 7.71 1.60 -14.20
CA PHE A 28 6.58 1.45 -13.28
C PHE A 28 6.10 2.84 -12.87
N GLY A 29 5.32 3.46 -13.77
CA GLY A 29 4.75 4.78 -13.60
C GLY A 29 3.29 4.70 -13.13
N ARG A 30 2.51 5.73 -13.46
CA ARG A 30 1.09 5.82 -13.09
C ARG A 30 0.24 4.71 -13.72
N GLU A 31 0.38 4.49 -15.02
CA GLU A 31 -0.46 3.54 -15.75
C GLU A 31 -0.23 2.11 -15.24
N GLU A 32 1.03 1.71 -15.01
CA GLU A 32 1.34 0.41 -14.41
C GLU A 32 0.88 0.32 -12.96
N TYR A 33 1.01 1.39 -12.17
CA TYR A 33 0.49 1.41 -10.80
C TYR A 33 -1.02 1.19 -10.77
N ASP A 34 -1.77 1.91 -11.61
CA ASP A 34 -3.22 1.80 -11.65
C ASP A 34 -3.67 0.41 -12.11
N ALA A 35 -2.98 -0.18 -13.09
CA ALA A 35 -3.29 -1.50 -13.65
C ALA A 35 -2.81 -2.69 -12.80
N LEU A 36 -1.64 -2.60 -12.16
CA LEU A 36 -0.95 -3.74 -11.52
C LEU A 36 -0.91 -3.66 -10.00
N PHE A 37 -0.92 -2.45 -9.41
CA PHE A 37 -0.89 -2.32 -7.95
C PHE A 37 -2.31 -2.45 -7.38
N GLY A 38 -2.54 -3.55 -6.67
CA GLY A 38 -3.85 -3.89 -6.09
C GLY A 38 -4.20 -3.16 -4.81
N GLY A 39 -3.26 -2.45 -4.18
CA GLY A 39 -3.42 -1.85 -2.87
C GLY A 39 -2.70 -2.62 -1.75
N VAL A 40 -3.03 -2.27 -0.51
CA VAL A 40 -2.44 -2.81 0.72
C VAL A 40 -3.53 -3.41 1.59
N PHE A 41 -3.16 -4.46 2.32
CA PHE A 41 -4.04 -5.11 3.29
C PHE A 41 -3.38 -5.14 4.66
N TYR A 42 -4.14 -4.76 5.69
CA TYR A 42 -3.81 -5.04 7.08
C TYR A 42 -4.79 -6.04 7.66
N LEU A 43 -4.26 -7.15 8.15
CA LEU A 43 -5.03 -8.22 8.76
C LEU A 43 -4.89 -8.18 10.29
N PHE A 44 -5.95 -7.75 10.96
CA PHE A 44 -6.12 -7.86 12.41
C PHE A 44 -6.60 -9.27 12.73
N VAL A 45 -5.65 -10.21 12.79
CA VAL A 45 -5.89 -11.67 12.83
C VAL A 45 -6.95 -12.10 13.86
N ARG A 46 -6.98 -11.47 15.04
CA ARG A 46 -7.96 -11.78 16.09
C ARG A 46 -9.42 -11.48 15.70
N GLY A 47 -9.63 -10.61 14.71
CA GLY A 47 -10.94 -10.23 14.20
C GLY A 47 -11.39 -11.02 12.97
N VAL A 48 -10.52 -11.80 12.34
CA VAL A 48 -10.82 -12.54 11.11
C VAL A 48 -11.62 -13.80 11.45
N SER A 49 -12.80 -13.95 10.84
CA SER A 49 -13.69 -15.09 11.07
C SER A 49 -14.53 -15.41 9.82
N PRO A 50 -14.71 -16.69 9.45
CA PRO A 50 -15.62 -17.08 8.36
C PRO A 50 -17.06 -16.62 8.59
N ALA A 51 -17.49 -16.51 9.85
CA ALA A 51 -18.84 -16.06 10.20
C ALA A 51 -19.07 -14.55 9.94
N HIS A 52 -17.99 -13.77 9.82
CA HIS A 52 -18.05 -12.32 9.61
C HIS A 52 -17.04 -11.89 8.52
N PRO A 53 -17.35 -12.14 7.24
CA PRO A 53 -16.47 -11.77 6.13
C PRO A 53 -16.05 -10.29 6.18
N GLY A 54 -14.77 -10.02 5.94
CA GLY A 54 -14.20 -8.66 5.98
C GLY A 54 -13.88 -8.13 7.37
N ARG A 55 -14.41 -8.73 8.46
CA ARG A 55 -14.02 -8.33 9.81
C ARG A 55 -12.53 -8.61 10.04
N GLY A 56 -11.84 -7.62 10.62
CA GLY A 56 -10.40 -7.70 10.84
C GLY A 56 -9.56 -7.49 9.57
N VAL A 57 -10.17 -7.15 8.43
CA VAL A 57 -9.44 -6.79 7.20
C VAL A 57 -9.59 -5.29 6.98
N PHE A 58 -8.45 -4.60 6.90
CA PHE A 58 -8.36 -3.23 6.40
C PHE A 58 -7.73 -3.27 5.02
N TYR A 59 -8.30 -2.51 4.10
CA TYR A 59 -7.80 -2.36 2.73
C TYR A 59 -7.65 -0.88 2.41
N ASP A 60 -6.58 -0.53 1.73
CA ASP A 60 -6.40 0.79 1.11
C ASP A 60 -5.67 0.64 -0.23
N LYS A 61 -5.94 1.53 -1.18
CA LYS A 61 -5.11 1.71 -2.37
C LYS A 61 -4.71 3.19 -2.41
N PRO A 62 -3.54 3.55 -1.85
CA PRO A 62 -3.12 4.95 -1.86
C PRO A 62 -2.99 5.45 -3.30
N PRO A 63 -3.41 6.68 -3.62
CA PRO A 63 -3.28 7.25 -4.95
C PRO A 63 -1.81 7.29 -5.39
N TYR A 64 -1.54 7.03 -6.67
CA TYR A 64 -0.17 7.10 -7.22
C TYR A 64 0.53 8.42 -6.88
N GLU A 65 -0.18 9.55 -6.98
CA GLU A 65 0.39 10.88 -6.68
C GLU A 65 0.87 11.02 -5.23
N LEU A 66 0.15 10.43 -4.28
CA LEU A 66 0.58 10.44 -2.89
C LEU A 66 1.90 9.67 -2.74
N ILE A 67 1.98 8.49 -3.37
CA ILE A 67 3.17 7.64 -3.32
C ILE A 67 4.36 8.31 -4.00
N HIS A 68 4.15 8.91 -5.18
CA HIS A 68 5.18 9.64 -5.91
C HIS A 68 5.70 10.84 -5.10
N ARG A 69 4.80 11.63 -4.49
CA ARG A 69 5.20 12.75 -3.62
C ARG A 69 5.96 12.29 -2.38
N LEU A 70 5.56 11.16 -1.78
CA LEU A 70 6.28 10.60 -0.64
C LEU A 70 7.67 10.08 -1.05
N GLU A 71 7.79 9.42 -2.21
CA GLU A 71 9.05 9.00 -2.80
C GLU A 71 10.01 10.20 -2.96
N GLU A 72 9.54 11.31 -3.53
CA GLU A 72 10.33 12.55 -3.67
C GLU A 72 10.84 13.11 -2.34
N LEU A 73 10.07 12.93 -1.25
CA LEU A 73 10.42 13.46 0.08
C LEU A 73 11.38 12.57 0.86
N ILE A 74 11.31 11.24 0.68
CA ILE A 74 12.10 10.28 1.48
C ILE A 74 13.34 9.76 0.74
N GLY A 75 13.45 9.98 -0.57
CA GLY A 75 14.56 9.52 -1.42
C GLY A 75 14.41 8.07 -1.86
#